data_AF-A0A9Q9P1Q2-F1
#
_entry.id   AF-A0A9Q9P1Q2-F1
#
_cell.length_a   1.000
_cell.length_b   1.000
_cell.length_c   1.000
_cell.angle_alpha   90.00
_cell.angle_beta   90.00
_cell.angle_gamma   90.00
#
_symmetry.space_group_name_H-M   'P 1'
#
loop_
_entity.id
_entity.type
_entity.pdbx_description
1 polymer ?
#
loop_
_entity_poly.entity_id
_entity_poly.type
_entity_poly.pdbx_seq_one_letter_code
_entity_poly.pdbx_strand_id
1 'polypeptide(L)'
;MAKILMMAGSIIVVLSLLGFLVLLLKGRAVTQTSPVLMSLKALGIRPSEAEQRLCRQRVWVGNDTLLTPREQHFFRALLRHTSRKRWLLCPQVRVADIATLSPHIRPRSRTWWQLFRMASQWHCDVVIVDIHTFAIIGAVELDDASHLKKHRIRRDILLEEVLRQAGIPLLRDRDSERLVRRVGEFLKYREAGAEEKSITVMKSTTKHSEHKEKEK
;
A
#
# COMPACT_ATOMS: atom_id res chain seq x y z
N MET A 1 -24.91 21.76 -72.67
CA MET A 1 -23.88 22.49 -71.88
C MET A 1 -24.42 22.96 -70.52
N ALA A 2 -25.44 23.82 -70.47
CA ALA A 2 -25.95 24.37 -69.19
C ALA A 2 -26.47 23.33 -68.17
N LYS A 3 -27.17 22.27 -68.62
CA LYS A 3 -27.70 21.21 -67.73
C LYS A 3 -26.61 20.38 -67.04
N ILE A 4 -25.49 20.13 -67.72
CA ILE A 4 -24.36 19.35 -67.17
C ILE A 4 -23.63 20.17 -66.09
N LEU A 5 -23.48 21.47 -66.32
CA LEU A 5 -22.87 22.39 -65.36
C LEU A 5 -23.73 22.54 -64.09
N MET A 6 -25.06 22.62 -64.23
CA MET A 6 -25.99 22.66 -63.10
C MET A 6 -26.00 21.36 -62.28
N MET A 7 -25.96 20.20 -62.95
CA MET A 7 -25.87 18.89 -62.30
C MET A 7 -24.54 18.70 -61.54
N ALA A 8 -23.43 19.16 -62.10
CA ALA A 8 -22.14 19.14 -61.42
C ALA A 8 -22.13 20.04 -60.16
N GLY A 9 -22.75 21.22 -60.23
CA GLY A 9 -22.93 22.11 -59.09
C GLY A 9 -23.76 21.49 -57.96
N SER A 10 -24.86 20.80 -58.28
CA SER A 10 -25.70 20.17 -57.26
C SER A 10 -25.00 19.01 -56.56
N ILE A 11 -24.19 18.22 -57.28
CA ILE A 11 -23.41 17.11 -56.72
C ILE A 11 -22.40 17.63 -55.69
N ILE A 12 -21.69 18.72 -56.00
CA ILE A 12 -20.72 19.33 -55.09
C ILE A 12 -21.43 19.81 -53.80
N VAL A 13 -22.56 20.49 -53.93
CA VAL A 13 -23.34 20.97 -52.77
C VAL A 13 -23.83 19.81 -51.90
N VAL A 14 -24.33 18.73 -52.50
CA VAL A 14 -24.77 17.55 -51.76
C VAL A 14 -23.61 16.87 -51.03
N LEU A 15 -22.45 16.71 -51.67
CA LEU A 15 -21.26 16.13 -51.02
C LEU A 15 -20.73 17.00 -49.88
N SER A 16 -20.75 18.33 -50.01
CA SER A 16 -20.38 19.25 -48.95
C SER A 16 -21.36 19.18 -47.76
N LEU A 17 -22.66 19.10 -48.02
CA LEU A 17 -23.68 18.94 -46.98
C LEU A 17 -23.55 17.58 -46.27
N LEU A 18 -23.27 16.51 -47.02
CA LEU A 18 -23.01 15.17 -46.45
C LEU A 18 -21.77 15.17 -45.57
N GLY A 19 -20.68 15.80 -46.03
CA GLY A 19 -19.44 15.96 -45.27
C GLY A 19 -19.65 16.76 -43.99
N PHE A 20 -20.42 17.84 -44.04
CA PHE A 20 -20.79 18.64 -42.88
C PHE A 20 -21.66 17.87 -41.89
N LEU A 21 -22.62 17.08 -42.39
CA LEU A 21 -23.46 16.22 -41.55
C LEU A 21 -22.62 15.15 -40.83
N VAL A 22 -21.65 14.54 -41.52
CA VAL A 22 -20.70 13.59 -40.90
C VAL A 22 -19.85 14.26 -39.83
N LEU A 23 -19.41 15.51 -40.04
CA LEU A 23 -18.69 16.29 -39.03
C LEU A 23 -19.57 16.61 -37.81
N LEU A 24 -20.83 16.97 -38.01
CA LEU A 24 -21.78 17.21 -36.92
C LEU A 24 -22.09 15.94 -36.11
N LEU A 25 -22.24 14.79 -36.79
CA LEU A 25 -22.49 13.50 -36.14
C LEU A 25 -21.25 13.01 -35.36
N LYS A 26 -20.04 13.17 -35.92
CA LYS A 26 -18.78 12.89 -35.20
C LYS A 26 -18.58 13.86 -34.02
N GLY A 27 -18.93 15.13 -34.16
CA GLY A 27 -18.87 16.12 -33.09
C GLY A 27 -19.80 15.81 -31.92
N ARG A 28 -20.98 15.24 -32.20
CA ARG A 28 -21.94 14.79 -31.16
C ARG A 28 -21.48 13.54 -30.41
N ALA A 29 -20.72 12.64 -31.04
CA ALA A 29 -20.17 11.45 -30.38
C ALA A 29 -19.01 11.77 -29.42
N VAL A 30 -18.42 12.98 -29.50
CA VAL A 30 -17.15 13.32 -28.83
C VAL A 30 -17.31 13.97 -27.44
N THR A 31 -18.52 14.16 -26.91
CA THR A 31 -18.68 14.84 -25.60
C THR A 31 -19.63 14.16 -24.63
N GLN A 32 -19.63 12.81 -24.58
CA GLN A 32 -20.07 12.18 -23.33
C GLN A 32 -19.01 12.43 -22.26
N THR A 33 -19.20 13.51 -21.49
CA THR A 33 -18.39 13.80 -20.32
C THR A 33 -18.50 12.64 -19.34
N SER A 34 -17.37 12.07 -18.93
CA SER A 34 -17.33 10.95 -17.97
C SER A 34 -18.24 11.21 -16.75
N PRO A 35 -19.06 10.23 -16.31
CA PRO A 35 -19.87 10.35 -15.10
C PRO A 35 -19.07 10.79 -13.88
N VAL A 36 -17.82 10.34 -13.76
CA VAL A 36 -16.92 10.75 -12.66
C VAL A 36 -16.62 12.25 -12.74
N LEU A 37 -16.26 12.77 -13.93
CA LEU A 37 -16.00 14.19 -14.12
C LEU A 37 -17.25 15.04 -13.88
N MET A 38 -18.43 14.53 -14.26
CA MET A 38 -19.71 15.19 -14.00
C MET A 38 -19.99 15.26 -12.49
N SER A 39 -19.80 14.17 -11.75
CA SER A 39 -19.96 14.15 -10.30
C SER A 39 -19.01 15.12 -9.59
N LEU A 40 -17.74 15.16 -10.01
CA LEU A 40 -16.78 16.14 -9.47
C LEU A 40 -17.24 17.58 -9.74
N LYS A 41 -17.65 17.87 -10.97
CA LYS A 41 -18.13 19.20 -11.37
C LYS A 41 -19.40 19.60 -10.63
N ALA A 42 -20.33 18.68 -10.43
CA ALA A 42 -21.57 18.92 -9.68
C ALA A 42 -21.30 19.29 -8.21
N LEU A 43 -20.21 18.77 -7.63
CA LEU A 43 -19.72 19.14 -6.30
C LEU A 43 -18.84 20.40 -6.30
N GLY A 44 -18.68 21.09 -7.43
CA GLY A 44 -17.81 22.26 -7.56
C GLY A 44 -16.30 21.94 -7.56
N ILE A 45 -15.93 20.66 -7.64
CA ILE A 45 -14.54 20.21 -7.67
C ILE A 45 -14.04 20.28 -9.13
N ARG A 46 -12.96 21.03 -9.36
CA ARG A 46 -12.32 21.12 -10.69
C ARG A 46 -11.41 19.91 -10.91
N PRO A 47 -11.70 19.04 -11.88
CA PRO A 47 -10.85 17.87 -12.13
C PRO A 47 -9.49 18.28 -12.70
N SER A 48 -8.43 17.72 -12.12
CA SER A 48 -7.05 17.80 -12.60
C SER A 48 -6.86 17.13 -13.96
N GLU A 49 -5.73 17.40 -14.62
CA GLU A 49 -5.38 16.74 -15.87
C GLU A 49 -5.27 15.21 -15.70
N ALA A 50 -4.76 14.74 -14.56
CA ALA A 50 -4.66 13.31 -14.27
C ALA A 50 -6.04 12.65 -14.17
N GLU A 51 -7.00 13.28 -13.50
CA GLU A 51 -8.38 12.78 -13.41
C GLU A 51 -9.09 12.82 -14.77
N GLN A 52 -8.81 13.85 -15.58
CA GLN A 52 -9.31 13.89 -16.95
C GLN A 52 -8.74 12.74 -17.79
N ARG A 53 -7.44 12.45 -17.68
CA ARG A 53 -6.80 11.31 -18.36
C ARG A 53 -7.38 9.98 -17.90
N LEU A 54 -7.57 9.80 -16.58
CA LEU A 54 -8.21 8.64 -15.97
C LEU A 54 -9.60 8.37 -16.57
N CYS A 55 -10.37 9.44 -16.80
CA CYS A 55 -11.73 9.34 -17.30
C CYS A 55 -11.84 9.17 -18.81
N ARG A 56 -10.75 9.38 -19.57
CA ARG A 56 -10.74 9.25 -21.03
C ARG A 56 -10.35 7.86 -21.51
N GLN A 57 -9.55 7.14 -20.74
CA GLN A 57 -9.05 5.81 -21.12
C GLN A 57 -8.75 4.97 -19.89
N ARG A 58 -8.71 3.64 -20.08
CA ARG A 58 -8.25 2.73 -19.04
C ARG A 58 -6.74 2.92 -18.84
N VAL A 59 -6.36 3.70 -17.83
CA VAL A 59 -4.95 3.95 -17.46
C VAL A 59 -4.47 3.06 -16.30
N TRP A 60 -5.37 2.33 -15.64
CA TRP A 60 -5.05 1.37 -14.58
C TRP A 60 -5.42 -0.04 -15.00
N VAL A 61 -4.53 -0.98 -14.67
CA VAL A 61 -4.74 -2.42 -14.81
C VAL A 61 -4.41 -3.08 -13.48
N GLY A 62 -5.15 -4.14 -13.14
CA GLY A 62 -4.86 -4.94 -11.94
C GLY A 62 -3.60 -5.78 -12.19
N ASN A 63 -2.80 -5.97 -11.15
CA ASN A 63 -1.74 -6.97 -11.16
C ASN A 63 -2.36 -8.35 -10.91
N ASP A 64 -1.88 -9.38 -11.62
CA ASP A 64 -2.35 -10.76 -11.42
C ASP A 64 -1.94 -11.32 -10.04
N THR A 65 -0.79 -10.88 -9.53
CA THR A 65 -0.25 -11.31 -8.23
C THR A 65 0.25 -10.13 -7.41
N LEU A 66 0.03 -10.20 -6.09
CA LEU A 66 0.58 -9.23 -5.14
C LEU A 66 2.08 -9.44 -4.89
N LEU A 67 2.50 -10.71 -4.81
CA LEU A 67 3.86 -11.13 -4.47
C LEU A 67 4.56 -11.75 -5.69
N THR A 68 5.85 -11.51 -5.86
CA THR A 68 6.69 -12.23 -6.83
C THR A 68 6.74 -13.73 -6.50
N PRO A 69 7.06 -14.62 -7.45
CA PRO A 69 7.13 -16.07 -7.19
C PRO A 69 8.02 -16.44 -6.00
N ARG A 70 9.14 -15.72 -5.82
CA ARG A 70 10.06 -15.89 -4.71
C ARG A 70 9.43 -15.49 -3.38
N GLU A 71 8.83 -14.30 -3.31
CA GLU A 71 8.13 -13.84 -2.10
C GLU A 71 6.94 -14.74 -1.77
N GLN A 72 6.22 -15.26 -2.76
CA GLN A 72 5.14 -16.23 -2.53
C GLN A 72 5.67 -17.52 -1.91
N HIS A 73 6.80 -18.05 -2.38
CA HIS A 73 7.41 -19.26 -1.81
C HIS A 73 7.79 -19.02 -0.34
N PHE A 74 8.46 -17.91 -0.07
CA PHE A 74 8.86 -17.50 1.27
C PHE A 74 7.67 -17.27 2.20
N PHE A 75 6.66 -16.52 1.75
CA PHE A 75 5.46 -16.25 2.52
C PHE A 75 4.70 -17.55 2.87
N ARG A 76 4.59 -18.48 1.91
CA ARG A 76 4.04 -19.82 2.18
C ARG A 76 4.84 -20.59 3.22
N ALA A 77 6.17 -20.45 3.24
CA ALA A 77 7.01 -21.07 4.27
C ALA A 77 6.78 -20.46 5.66
N LEU A 78 6.71 -19.12 5.76
CA LEU A 78 6.36 -18.44 7.02
C LEU A 78 4.99 -18.89 7.56
N LEU A 79 3.99 -18.98 6.67
CA LEU A 79 2.64 -19.43 7.00
C LEU A 79 2.58 -20.88 7.54
N ARG A 80 3.52 -21.75 7.14
CA ARG A 80 3.60 -23.12 7.67
C ARG A 80 4.22 -23.18 9.07
N HIS A 81 5.16 -22.28 9.37
CA HIS A 81 5.96 -22.32 10.60
C HIS A 81 5.50 -21.33 11.67
N THR A 82 4.54 -20.47 11.35
CA THR A 82 4.00 -19.48 12.29
C THR A 82 2.63 -19.93 12.81
N SER A 83 2.46 -19.89 14.13
CA SER A 83 1.17 -20.16 14.77
C SER A 83 0.13 -19.10 14.36
N ARG A 84 -0.96 -19.54 13.73
CA ARG A 84 -2.09 -18.67 13.37
C ARG A 84 -3.02 -18.35 14.54
N LYS A 85 -2.80 -18.94 15.72
CA LYS A 85 -3.62 -18.67 16.89
C LYS A 85 -3.40 -17.26 17.44
N ARG A 86 -2.19 -16.72 17.24
CA ARG A 86 -1.77 -15.45 17.83
C ARG A 86 -1.17 -14.47 16.84
N TRP A 87 -0.57 -14.95 15.74
CA TRP A 87 0.15 -14.09 14.81
C TRP A 87 -0.57 -14.00 13.48
N LEU A 88 -0.75 -12.76 13.02
CA LEU A 88 -1.22 -12.45 11.67
C LEU A 88 -0.03 -11.93 10.84
N LEU A 89 0.13 -12.50 9.64
CA LEU A 89 1.17 -12.12 8.69
C LEU A 89 0.58 -11.24 7.59
N CYS A 90 1.07 -10.00 7.48
CA CYS A 90 0.59 -9.01 6.53
C CYS A 90 1.66 -8.78 5.44
N PRO A 91 1.47 -9.26 4.20
CA PRO A 91 2.45 -9.07 3.13
C PRO A 91 2.41 -7.66 2.54
N GLN A 92 3.55 -7.18 2.02
CA GLN A 92 3.69 -5.91 1.26
C GLN A 92 3.15 -4.68 2.01
N VAL A 93 3.44 -4.57 3.30
CA VAL A 93 2.99 -3.44 4.12
C VAL A 93 3.92 -2.25 3.90
N ARG A 94 3.34 -1.09 3.60
CA ARG A 94 4.11 0.15 3.40
C ARG A 94 4.71 0.62 4.72
N VAL A 95 5.97 1.05 4.69
CA VAL A 95 6.69 1.52 5.89
C VAL A 95 5.96 2.69 6.55
N ALA A 96 5.41 3.61 5.75
CA ALA A 96 4.66 4.76 6.26
C ALA A 96 3.33 4.39 6.97
N ASP A 97 2.86 3.15 6.85
CA ASP A 97 1.65 2.68 7.54
C ASP A 97 1.97 2.09 8.93
N ILE A 98 3.24 1.79 9.21
CA ILE A 98 3.71 1.20 10.48
C ILE A 98 4.67 2.10 11.25
N ALA A 99 5.32 3.07 10.58
CA ALA A 99 6.26 4.00 11.18
C ALA A 99 5.91 5.43 10.80
N THR A 100 5.58 6.24 11.81
CA THR A 100 5.26 7.66 11.64
C THR A 100 6.34 8.55 12.22
N LEU A 101 6.49 9.76 11.68
CA LEU A 101 7.42 10.75 12.23
C LEU A 101 6.99 11.17 13.64
N SER A 102 7.98 11.34 14.51
CA SER A 102 7.76 11.67 15.93
C SER A 102 7.04 13.02 16.10
N PRO A 103 6.21 13.20 17.15
CA PRO A 103 5.41 14.42 17.35
C PRO A 103 6.21 15.73 17.43
N HIS A 104 7.49 15.69 17.80
CA HIS A 104 8.35 16.88 17.83
C HIS A 104 8.64 17.45 16.43
N ILE A 105 8.42 16.66 15.37
CA ILE A 105 8.56 17.12 13.98
C ILE A 105 7.21 17.69 13.54
N ARG A 106 7.15 19.00 13.32
CA ARG A 106 5.93 19.69 12.88
C ARG A 106 5.33 19.04 11.63
N PRO A 107 4.07 18.56 11.67
CA PRO A 107 3.39 17.96 10.53
C PRO A 107 3.35 18.89 9.31
N ARG A 108 3.54 18.33 8.11
CA ARG A 108 3.53 19.05 6.81
C ARG A 108 4.59 20.16 6.67
N SER A 109 5.54 20.28 7.59
CA SER A 109 6.71 21.14 7.41
C SER A 109 7.60 20.63 6.27
N ARG A 110 8.55 21.47 5.81
CA ARG A 110 9.56 21.06 4.83
C ARG A 110 10.32 19.82 5.30
N THR A 111 10.77 19.82 6.56
CA THR A 111 11.49 18.69 7.17
C THR A 111 10.63 17.43 7.21
N TRP A 112 9.36 17.56 7.60
CA TRP A 112 8.41 16.44 7.60
C TRP A 112 8.29 15.83 6.21
N TRP A 113 8.10 16.64 5.15
CA TRP A 113 7.99 16.14 3.78
C TRP A 113 9.29 15.56 3.22
N GLN A 114 10.45 16.04 3.67
CA GLN A 114 11.76 15.45 3.31
C GLN A 114 11.89 14.04 3.89
N LEU A 115 11.61 13.88 5.18
CA LEU A 115 11.69 12.59 5.86
C LEU A 115 10.60 11.63 5.40
N PHE A 116 9.35 12.09 5.27
CA PHE A 116 8.23 11.25 4.81
C PHE A 116 8.48 10.69 3.42
N ARG A 117 8.91 11.53 2.47
CA ARG A 117 9.17 11.08 1.09
C ARG A 117 10.31 10.07 0.98
N MET A 118 11.26 10.10 1.93
CA MET A 118 12.36 9.15 1.97
C MET A 118 11.82 7.70 2.04
N ALA A 119 10.90 7.41 2.97
CA ALA A 119 10.45 6.05 3.24
C ALA A 119 9.01 5.74 2.76
N SER A 120 8.22 6.74 2.36
CA SER A 120 6.79 6.57 2.06
C SER A 120 6.45 5.62 0.92
N GLN A 121 7.41 5.28 0.06
CA GLN A 121 7.21 4.36 -1.07
C GLN A 121 7.80 2.98 -0.81
N TRP A 122 8.43 2.78 0.35
CA TRP A 122 9.04 1.50 0.71
C TRP A 122 8.00 0.59 1.35
N HIS A 123 8.17 -0.70 1.13
CA HIS A 123 7.33 -1.76 1.69
C HIS A 123 8.25 -2.74 2.41
N CYS A 124 7.77 -3.28 3.52
CA CYS A 124 8.31 -4.48 4.14
C CYS A 124 7.63 -5.69 3.49
N ASP A 125 8.39 -6.75 3.23
CA ASP A 125 7.86 -7.96 2.58
C ASP A 125 6.73 -8.58 3.42
N VAL A 126 6.94 -8.66 4.75
CA VAL A 126 5.93 -9.10 5.71
C VAL A 126 6.02 -8.27 7.00
N VAL A 127 4.88 -7.88 7.55
CA VAL A 127 4.75 -7.37 8.92
C VAL A 127 3.97 -8.39 9.74
N ILE A 128 4.45 -8.67 10.94
CA ILE A 128 3.81 -9.57 11.90
C ILE A 128 3.07 -8.73 12.92
N VAL A 129 1.79 -9.02 13.11
CA VAL A 129 0.97 -8.40 14.15
C VAL A 129 0.38 -9.45 15.10
N ASP A 130 0.18 -9.07 16.35
CA ASP A 130 -0.59 -9.88 17.30
C ASP A 130 -2.07 -9.78 16.93
N ILE A 131 -2.73 -10.92 16.70
CA ILE A 131 -4.11 -10.98 16.19
C ILE A 131 -5.15 -10.48 17.20
N HIS A 132 -4.82 -10.43 18.49
CA HIS A 132 -5.76 -9.98 19.52
C HIS A 132 -5.67 -8.48 19.76
N THR A 133 -4.48 -7.90 19.62
CA THR A 133 -4.23 -6.48 19.92
C THR A 133 -3.96 -5.64 18.67
N PHE A 134 -3.70 -6.28 17.53
CA PHE A 134 -3.17 -5.66 16.31
C PHE A 134 -1.86 -4.88 16.52
N ALA A 135 -1.15 -5.14 17.62
CA ALA A 135 0.15 -4.55 17.87
C ALA A 135 1.17 -5.07 16.86
N ILE A 136 2.00 -4.18 16.31
CA ILE A 136 3.11 -4.54 15.44
C ILE A 136 4.18 -5.24 16.27
N ILE A 137 4.53 -6.46 15.87
CA ILE A 137 5.50 -7.30 16.59
C ILE A 137 6.87 -7.25 15.93
N GLY A 138 6.91 -7.15 14.60
CA GLY A 138 8.13 -7.00 13.84
C GLY A 138 7.87 -6.97 12.32
N ALA A 139 8.88 -6.53 11.59
CA ALA A 139 8.94 -6.61 10.13
C ALA A 139 9.91 -7.72 9.71
N VAL A 140 9.68 -8.30 8.53
CA VAL A 140 10.50 -9.35 7.94
C VAL A 140 10.83 -8.99 6.49
N GLU A 141 12.11 -9.10 6.11
CA GLU A 141 12.57 -8.92 4.73
C GLU A 141 13.44 -10.09 4.26
N LEU A 142 13.18 -10.58 3.04
CA LEU A 142 14.00 -11.59 2.36
C LEU A 142 14.95 -10.91 1.38
N ASP A 143 16.24 -10.88 1.73
CA ASP A 143 17.26 -10.22 0.93
C ASP A 143 17.61 -11.01 -0.34
N ASP A 144 17.84 -10.31 -1.46
CA ASP A 144 18.28 -10.92 -2.72
C ASP A 144 19.78 -10.74 -2.97
N ALA A 145 20.46 -11.72 -3.56
CA ALA A 145 21.88 -11.60 -3.90
C ALA A 145 22.18 -10.39 -4.82
N SER A 146 21.16 -9.83 -5.50
CA SER A 146 21.26 -8.68 -6.40
C SER A 146 21.48 -7.30 -5.71
N HIS A 147 21.75 -7.24 -4.40
CA HIS A 147 21.97 -6.00 -3.61
C HIS A 147 23.23 -5.16 -3.97
N LEU A 148 23.85 -5.31 -5.15
CA LEU A 148 25.08 -4.58 -5.50
C LEU A 148 24.85 -3.13 -5.95
N LYS A 149 23.60 -2.71 -6.18
CA LYS A 149 23.30 -1.32 -6.59
C LYS A 149 23.34 -0.39 -5.37
N LYS A 150 24.15 0.67 -5.44
CA LYS A 150 24.31 1.69 -4.37
C LYS A 150 22.99 2.22 -3.80
N HIS A 151 21.97 2.41 -4.65
CA HIS A 151 20.66 2.90 -4.17
C HIS A 151 19.89 1.87 -3.32
N ARG A 152 20.06 0.56 -3.58
CA ARG A 152 19.45 -0.51 -2.77
C ARG A 152 20.14 -0.60 -1.42
N ILE A 153 21.48 -0.59 -1.41
CA ILE A 153 22.26 -0.53 -0.17
C ILE A 153 21.83 0.67 0.69
N ARG A 154 21.73 1.86 0.08
CA ARG A 154 21.26 3.07 0.79
C ARG A 154 19.85 2.88 1.35
N ARG A 155 18.91 2.33 0.58
CA ARG A 155 17.54 2.05 1.04
C ARG A 155 17.58 1.13 2.25
N ASP A 156 18.32 0.03 2.17
CA ASP A 156 18.33 -1.02 3.17
C ASP A 156 18.91 -0.52 4.50
N ILE A 157 20.00 0.26 4.45
CA ILE A 157 20.58 0.92 5.63
C ILE A 157 19.59 1.90 6.27
N LEU A 158 18.93 2.72 5.45
CA LEU A 158 17.98 3.73 5.95
C LEU A 158 16.68 3.11 6.47
N LEU A 159 16.21 2.01 5.86
CA LEU A 159 15.04 1.28 6.33
C LEU A 159 15.29 0.71 7.73
N GLU A 160 16.45 0.09 7.94
CA GLU A 160 16.84 -0.43 9.25
C GLU A 160 16.84 0.67 10.31
N GLU A 161 17.39 1.85 9.99
CA GLU A 161 17.38 2.99 10.91
C GLU A 161 15.96 3.50 11.19
N VAL A 162 15.09 3.58 10.18
CA VAL A 162 13.68 3.98 10.34
C VAL A 162 12.95 3.02 11.29
N LEU A 163 13.06 1.71 11.07
CA LEU A 163 12.37 0.71 11.89
C LEU A 163 12.95 0.66 13.32
N ARG A 164 14.27 0.81 13.47
CA ARG A 164 14.94 0.92 14.77
C ARG A 164 14.42 2.12 15.57
N GLN A 165 14.32 3.31 14.94
CA GLN A 165 13.75 4.49 15.59
C GLN A 165 12.27 4.33 15.93
N ALA A 166 11.52 3.59 15.11
CA ALA A 166 10.11 3.27 15.36
C ALA A 166 9.91 2.19 16.44
N GLY A 167 10.98 1.56 16.93
CA GLY A 167 10.90 0.46 17.89
C GLY A 167 10.36 -0.84 17.30
N ILE A 168 10.42 -1.00 15.97
CA ILE A 168 9.93 -2.17 15.24
C ILE A 168 11.13 -3.08 14.93
N PRO A 169 11.20 -4.29 15.50
CA PRO A 169 12.25 -5.24 15.17
C PRO A 169 12.21 -5.62 13.69
N LEU A 170 13.36 -5.61 13.02
CA LEU A 170 13.52 -6.09 11.65
C LEU A 170 14.24 -7.44 11.66
N LEU A 171 13.58 -8.49 11.18
CA LEU A 171 14.20 -9.78 10.90
C LEU A 171 14.49 -9.88 9.41
N ARG A 172 15.76 -9.85 9.03
CA ARG A 172 16.16 -10.00 7.64
C ARG A 172 17.22 -11.07 7.47
N ASP A 173 17.19 -11.71 6.32
CA ASP A 173 18.21 -12.65 5.89
C ASP A 173 18.14 -12.89 4.37
N ARG A 174 19.25 -13.34 3.79
CA ARG A 174 19.28 -13.83 2.40
C ARG A 174 18.79 -15.26 2.28
N ASP A 175 19.04 -16.04 3.32
CA ASP A 175 18.66 -17.45 3.41
C ASP A 175 17.23 -17.55 3.96
N SER A 176 16.31 -17.97 3.10
CA SER A 176 14.88 -18.07 3.45
C SER A 176 14.62 -19.07 4.57
N GLU A 177 15.34 -20.19 4.61
CA GLU A 177 15.10 -21.23 5.63
C GLU A 177 15.58 -20.77 6.99
N ARG A 178 16.79 -20.19 7.03
CA ARG A 178 17.33 -19.57 8.24
C ARG A 178 16.43 -18.45 8.75
N LEU A 179 15.90 -17.62 7.86
CA LEU A 179 14.98 -16.55 8.22
C LEU A 179 13.67 -17.08 8.82
N VAL A 180 13.05 -18.08 8.18
CA VAL A 180 11.83 -18.72 8.70
C VAL A 180 12.05 -19.29 10.09
N ARG A 181 13.18 -19.98 10.33
CA ARG A 181 13.53 -20.50 11.65
C ARG A 181 13.66 -19.39 12.70
N ARG A 182 14.41 -18.33 12.37
CA ARG A 182 14.61 -17.18 13.26
C ARG A 182 13.31 -16.46 13.59
N VAL A 183 12.40 -16.32 12.62
CA VAL A 183 11.06 -15.78 12.85
C VAL A 183 10.29 -16.66 13.83
N GLY A 184 10.29 -17.98 13.64
CA GLY A 184 9.64 -18.92 14.56
C GLY A 184 10.18 -18.82 16.00
N GLU A 185 11.50 -18.75 16.16
CA GLU A 185 12.15 -18.56 17.47
C GLU A 185 11.79 -17.23 18.13
N PHE A 186 11.85 -16.15 17.36
CA PHE A 186 11.48 -14.81 17.81
C PHE A 186 10.04 -14.75 18.31
N LEU A 187 9.11 -15.37 17.59
CA LEU A 187 7.70 -15.38 17.97
C LEU A 187 7.45 -16.23 19.22
N LYS A 188 8.07 -17.41 19.35
CA LYS A 188 7.97 -18.23 20.57
C LYS A 188 8.43 -17.46 21.81
N TYR A 189 9.53 -16.71 21.71
CA TYR A 189 9.99 -15.85 22.80
C TYR A 189 8.98 -14.75 23.16
N ARG A 190 8.35 -14.15 22.15
CA ARG A 190 7.28 -13.15 22.35
C ARG A 190 6.02 -13.75 22.98
N GLU A 191 5.68 -14.99 22.67
CA GLU A 191 4.55 -15.69 23.30
C GLU A 191 4.80 -15.87 24.80
N ALA A 192 5.94 -16.47 25.15
CA ALA A 192 6.31 -16.76 26.54
C ALA A 192 6.40 -15.50 27.41
N GLY A 193 7.03 -14.44 26.91
CA GLY A 193 7.16 -13.18 27.67
C GLY A 193 5.82 -12.46 27.89
N ALA A 194 4.80 -12.73 27.08
CA ALA A 194 3.47 -12.18 27.29
C ALA A 194 2.62 -13.02 28.28
N GLU A 195 2.80 -14.33 28.30
CA GLU A 195 2.17 -15.20 29.31
C GLU A 195 2.70 -14.88 30.71
N GLU A 196 4.01 -14.69 30.87
CA GLU A 196 4.61 -14.32 32.15
C GLU A 196 4.10 -12.96 32.68
N LYS A 197 3.96 -11.97 31.79
CA LYS A 197 3.35 -10.67 32.14
C LYS A 197 1.89 -10.83 32.55
N SER A 198 1.12 -11.65 31.84
CA SER A 198 -0.29 -11.89 32.15
C SER A 198 -0.46 -12.58 33.51
N ILE A 199 0.35 -13.59 33.81
CA ILE A 199 0.35 -14.30 35.10
C ILE A 199 0.74 -13.37 36.26
N THR A 200 1.73 -12.50 36.04
CA THR A 200 2.19 -11.55 37.06
C THR A 200 1.11 -10.50 37.38
N VAL A 201 0.46 -9.95 36.35
CA VAL A 201 -0.67 -9.02 36.51
C VAL A 201 -1.85 -9.70 37.22
N MET A 202 -2.15 -10.94 36.87
CA MET A 202 -3.26 -11.68 37.51
C MET A 202 -2.98 -11.93 39.00
N LYS A 203 -1.75 -12.35 39.36
CA LYS A 203 -1.33 -12.54 40.77
C LYS A 203 -1.33 -11.26 41.58
N SER A 204 -0.95 -10.11 41.01
CA SER A 204 -1.00 -8.84 41.73
C SER A 204 -2.43 -8.36 41.97
N THR A 205 -3.34 -8.63 41.04
CA THR A 205 -4.76 -8.27 41.17
C THR A 205 -5.47 -9.11 42.24
N THR A 206 -5.19 -10.42 42.33
CA THR A 206 -5.77 -11.31 43.35
C THR A 206 -5.31 -10.98 44.78
N LYS A 207 -4.03 -10.58 44.96
CA LYS A 207 -3.54 -10.11 46.27
C LYS A 207 -4.24 -8.83 46.75
N HIS A 208 -4.68 -7.97 45.82
CA HIS A 208 -5.35 -6.72 46.18
C HIS A 208 -6.83 -6.93 46.53
N SER A 209 -7.48 -7.97 45.99
CA SER A 209 -8.85 -8.35 46.40
C SER A 209 -8.88 -9.06 47.75
N GLU A 210 -7.91 -9.94 48.05
CA GLU A 210 -7.83 -10.64 49.35
C GLU A 210 -7.54 -9.69 50.52
N HIS A 211 -6.81 -8.59 50.29
CA HIS A 211 -6.51 -7.61 51.33
C HIS A 211 -7.72 -6.73 51.67
N LYS A 212 -8.65 -6.53 50.71
CA LYS A 212 -9.89 -5.76 50.91
C LYS A 212 -11.00 -6.56 51.60
N GLU A 213 -10.98 -7.89 51.50
CA GLU A 213 -11.94 -8.76 52.21
C GLU A 213 -11.56 -9.02 53.67
N LYS A 214 -10.30 -8.77 54.07
CA LYS A 214 -9.85 -8.88 55.47
C LYS A 214 -9.95 -7.57 56.28
N GLU A 215 -10.38 -6.48 55.65
CA GLU A 215 -10.60 -5.17 56.30
C GLU A 215 -12.10 -4.82 56.47
N LYS A 216 -13.01 -5.79 56.31
CA LYS A 216 -14.42 -5.69 56.69
C LYS A 216 -14.74 -6.69 57.79
#